data_AF-A0AAD2AK52-F1
#
_entry.id   AF-A0AAD2AK52-F1
#
_cell.length_a   1.000
_cell.length_b   1.000
_cell.length_c   1.000
_cell.angle_alpha   90.00
_cell.angle_beta   90.00
_cell.angle_gamma   90.00
#
_symmetry.space_group_name_H-M   'P 1'
#
loop_
_entity.id
_entity.type
_entity.pdbx_description
1 polymer ?
#
loop_
_entity_poly.entity_id
_entity_poly.type
_entity_poly.pdbx_seq_one_letter_code
_entity_poly.pdbx_strand_id
1 'polypeptide(L)'
;MKRETIHCALNSPSVLTFPKQPLQTGVITPTKKKTTHPPAPPEPHWNIIQKAAAKALDAVEAALVSRELQHPLPKTADPRVQIAGNFAPVVEQPVKHELTVTGVIPECINGVYVRNGANPLHEPVAGHHLFDGDGMIHAVTIDGGNSMSYACRFTETQRLTQERELGRPVFPKAIGELHGHSGIGRLLLFYARGLFGLVDHSRGTGVANAGLVYFNQRLLAMSEDDLPYQVRIKSSGDLETIGRYDFDHQLKSTMIAHPKIDPITGELFALSYDVVQKPYLKYFKFSTDGKKSPDVDIQLDVPTMIHDFAITENYVVIPDQQVVFKLQEMIKGGSPVIYDKNKKSRFGILLKNAKNATDITWVDCPETFCFHLWNAWEEPESDEIVVIGSCMTPPDSIFNECDENLKSVLSEIRLNLKTGESKRRPIIQSSEQINLEAGMVNRNRLGRKTKYAYLAIAEPWPKVSGFAKVDLSTGEVQKFIYGDCKYGGEPFFVPKDLTCDDEDDGYILSFVHDEKTWKSELQIINAMTLQSEASVKLPSRVPYGFHGTFVSSKDLENQV
;
A
#
# COMPACT_ATOMS: atom_id res chain seq x y z
N MET A 1 -7.55 7.10 -37.62
CA MET A 1 -6.56 7.00 -36.52
C MET A 1 -6.53 5.55 -36.05
N LYS A 2 -5.40 4.85 -36.22
CA LYS A 2 -5.23 3.53 -35.62
C LYS A 2 -5.19 3.74 -34.11
N ARG A 3 -6.16 3.18 -33.37
CA ARG A 3 -6.08 3.08 -31.91
C ARG A 3 -4.85 2.23 -31.60
N GLU A 4 -3.84 2.82 -30.98
CA GLU A 4 -2.79 2.05 -30.34
C GLU A 4 -3.45 1.23 -29.24
N THR A 5 -3.47 -0.09 -29.41
CA THR A 5 -3.95 -1.01 -28.40
C THR A 5 -2.91 -1.01 -27.27
N ILE A 6 -3.18 -0.25 -26.20
CA ILE A 6 -2.30 -0.24 -25.02
C ILE A 6 -2.52 -1.57 -24.29
N HIS A 7 -1.58 -2.49 -24.41
CA HIS A 7 -1.64 -3.81 -23.79
C HIS A 7 -1.38 -3.70 -22.27
N CYS A 8 -2.28 -4.27 -21.46
CA CYS A 8 -2.12 -4.49 -20.01
C CYS A 8 -0.75 -5.12 -19.68
N ALA A 9 -0.16 -4.81 -18.52
CA ALA A 9 1.10 -5.43 -18.10
C ALA A 9 0.96 -6.97 -17.97
N LEU A 10 -0.25 -7.46 -17.67
CA LEU A 10 -0.61 -8.89 -17.71
C LEU A 10 -0.46 -9.55 -19.10
N ASN A 11 -0.25 -8.76 -20.15
CA ASN A 11 -0.04 -9.17 -21.54
C ASN A 11 1.36 -8.83 -22.06
N SER A 12 2.26 -8.30 -21.22
CA SER A 12 3.64 -8.02 -21.59
C SER A 12 4.49 -9.31 -21.54
N PRO A 13 5.46 -9.50 -22.45
CA PRO A 13 6.34 -10.67 -22.41
C PRO A 13 7.14 -10.70 -21.10
N SER A 14 7.17 -11.86 -20.44
CA SER A 14 7.90 -12.05 -19.19
C SER A 14 9.40 -11.93 -19.43
N VAL A 15 10.03 -10.96 -18.77
CA VAL A 15 11.46 -10.96 -18.54
C VAL A 15 11.67 -10.75 -17.04
N LEU A 16 11.79 -11.86 -16.30
CA LEU A 16 12.35 -11.83 -14.95
C LEU A 16 13.80 -11.36 -15.06
N THR A 17 14.04 -10.13 -14.64
CA THR A 17 15.38 -9.63 -14.37
C THR A 17 15.46 -9.30 -12.89
N PHE A 18 15.61 -10.34 -12.06
CA PHE A 18 16.34 -10.12 -10.83
C PHE A 18 17.72 -9.58 -11.23
N PRO A 19 18.18 -8.46 -10.67
CA PRO A 19 19.51 -7.97 -10.99
C PRO A 19 20.54 -9.04 -10.59
N LYS A 20 21.00 -9.83 -11.56
CA LYS A 20 22.31 -10.47 -11.48
C LYS A 20 23.29 -9.33 -11.53
N GLN A 21 23.77 -8.86 -10.37
CA GLN A 21 24.69 -7.73 -10.26
C GLN A 21 25.66 -7.67 -11.45
N PRO A 22 25.60 -6.65 -12.32
CA PRO A 22 26.77 -6.25 -13.06
C PRO A 22 27.51 -5.32 -12.12
N LEU A 23 28.45 -5.87 -11.34
CA LEU A 23 29.62 -5.09 -10.96
C LEU A 23 30.16 -4.50 -12.27
N GLN A 24 29.99 -3.21 -12.49
CA GLN A 24 30.78 -2.49 -13.47
C GLN A 24 32.23 -2.59 -12.99
N THR A 25 32.93 -3.62 -13.47
CA THR A 25 34.38 -3.69 -13.38
C THR A 25 34.92 -2.62 -14.31
N GLY A 26 35.24 -1.46 -13.72
CA GLY A 26 36.16 -0.53 -14.34
C GLY A 26 37.44 -1.27 -14.72
N VAL A 27 37.87 -1.11 -15.97
CA VAL A 27 39.09 -1.70 -16.50
C VAL A 27 40.28 -1.17 -15.69
N ILE A 28 40.80 -1.99 -14.79
CA ILE A 28 42.13 -1.81 -14.18
C ILE A 28 42.81 -3.17 -14.09
N THR A 29 43.93 -3.24 -14.81
CA THR A 29 45.11 -4.13 -14.74
C THR A 29 45.10 -5.22 -13.65
N PRO A 30 45.46 -6.49 -13.98
CA PRO A 30 45.31 -7.63 -13.07
C PRO A 30 46.24 -7.50 -11.86
N THR A 31 45.69 -7.06 -10.73
CA THR A 31 46.27 -7.34 -9.42
C THR A 31 45.29 -8.23 -8.66
N LYS A 32 45.76 -9.42 -8.29
CA LYS A 32 45.04 -10.40 -7.47
C LYS A 32 44.67 -9.77 -6.12
N LYS A 33 43.52 -9.12 -6.02
CA LYS A 33 42.85 -8.88 -4.74
C LYS A 33 41.72 -9.90 -4.62
N LYS A 34 41.83 -10.75 -3.59
CA LYS A 34 40.75 -11.64 -3.14
C LYS A 34 39.54 -10.75 -2.86
N THR A 35 38.52 -10.83 -3.71
CA THR A 35 37.19 -10.31 -3.41
C THR A 35 36.60 -11.20 -2.33
N THR A 36 36.60 -10.71 -1.09
CA THR A 36 35.82 -11.28 -0.01
C THR A 36 34.35 -11.01 -0.32
N HIS A 37 33.61 -12.06 -0.69
CA HIS A 37 32.16 -12.04 -0.50
C HIS A 37 31.87 -11.71 0.97
N PRO A 38 30.76 -11.00 1.28
CA PRO A 38 30.25 -11.00 2.64
C PRO A 38 30.14 -12.45 3.08
N PRO A 39 30.58 -12.82 4.30
CA PRO A 39 30.36 -14.16 4.81
C PRO A 39 28.86 -14.47 4.72
N ALA A 40 28.52 -15.70 4.35
CA ALA A 40 27.15 -16.19 4.51
C ALA A 40 26.71 -15.86 5.95
N PRO A 41 25.45 -15.40 6.16
CA PRO A 41 24.96 -15.15 7.51
C PRO A 41 25.26 -16.39 8.37
N PRO A 42 25.69 -16.21 9.63
CA PRO A 42 26.00 -17.35 10.49
C PRO A 42 24.77 -18.27 10.53
N GLU A 43 24.96 -19.56 10.23
CA GLU A 43 23.87 -20.53 10.33
C GLU A 43 23.20 -20.39 11.70
N PRO A 44 21.86 -20.37 11.78
CA PRO A 44 21.18 -20.33 13.06
C PRO A 44 21.74 -21.45 13.94
N HIS A 45 22.01 -21.13 15.22
CA HIS A 45 22.54 -22.10 16.19
C HIS A 45 21.46 -23.11 16.60
N TRP A 46 21.04 -23.96 15.66
CA TRP A 46 20.08 -25.02 15.86
C TRP A 46 20.72 -26.25 16.50
N ASN A 47 19.99 -26.89 17.41
CA ASN A 47 20.39 -28.19 17.95
C ASN A 47 20.21 -29.31 16.89
N ILE A 48 20.69 -30.51 17.19
CA ILE A 48 20.67 -31.65 16.24
C ILE A 48 19.24 -32.01 15.82
N ILE A 49 18.27 -31.94 16.73
CA ILE A 49 16.86 -32.25 16.45
C ILE A 49 16.29 -31.20 15.49
N GLN A 50 16.54 -29.92 15.76
CA GLN A 50 16.12 -28.82 14.89
C GLN A 50 16.72 -28.91 13.50
N LYS A 51 18.02 -29.23 13.40
CA LYS A 51 18.68 -29.44 12.09
C LYS A 51 18.08 -30.61 11.32
N ALA A 52 17.75 -31.71 12.00
CA ALA A 52 17.08 -32.85 11.37
C ALA A 52 15.65 -32.49 10.92
N ALA A 53 14.88 -31.81 11.77
CA ALA A 53 13.54 -31.34 11.46
C ALA A 53 13.53 -30.37 10.28
N ALA A 54 14.43 -29.38 10.27
CA ALA A 54 14.59 -28.43 9.18
C ALA A 54 14.82 -29.14 7.84
N LYS A 55 15.78 -30.07 7.78
CA LYS A 55 16.05 -30.86 6.57
C LYS A 55 14.84 -31.67 6.10
N ALA A 56 14.11 -32.29 7.03
CA ALA A 56 12.91 -33.06 6.70
C ALA A 56 11.79 -32.17 6.15
N LEU A 57 11.52 -31.04 6.82
CA LEU A 57 10.50 -30.07 6.40
C LEU A 57 10.86 -29.40 5.06
N ASP A 58 12.14 -29.16 4.80
CA ASP A 58 12.61 -28.63 3.51
C ASP A 58 12.46 -29.64 2.38
N ALA A 59 12.63 -30.94 2.64
CA ALA A 59 12.32 -31.98 1.67
C ALA A 59 10.81 -32.01 1.35
N VAL A 60 9.94 -31.80 2.35
CA VAL A 60 8.49 -31.67 2.16
C VAL A 60 8.15 -30.43 1.34
N GLU A 61 8.76 -29.29 1.65
CA GLU A 61 8.59 -28.05 0.88
C GLU A 61 9.00 -28.23 -0.58
N ALA A 62 10.17 -28.83 -0.83
CA ALA A 62 10.66 -29.08 -2.19
C ALA A 62 9.70 -29.98 -2.98
N ALA A 63 9.13 -31.01 -2.35
CA ALA A 63 8.12 -31.86 -2.99
C ALA A 63 6.82 -31.10 -3.28
N LEU A 64 6.37 -30.22 -2.37
CA LEU A 64 5.19 -29.38 -2.55
C LEU A 64 5.40 -28.39 -3.71
N VAL A 65 6.51 -27.65 -3.70
CA VAL A 65 6.92 -26.73 -4.77
C VAL A 65 7.00 -27.47 -6.11
N SER A 66 7.65 -28.64 -6.14
CA SER A 66 7.80 -29.42 -7.37
C SER A 66 6.46 -29.86 -7.94
N ARG A 67 5.44 -30.08 -7.10
CA ARG A 67 4.08 -30.42 -7.54
C ARG A 67 3.33 -29.18 -8.01
N GLU A 68 3.45 -28.05 -7.32
CA GLU A 68 2.85 -26.76 -7.72
C GLU A 68 3.34 -26.34 -9.10
N LEU A 69 4.64 -26.45 -9.36
CA LEU A 69 5.27 -26.09 -10.64
C LEU A 69 4.87 -26.99 -11.83
N GLN A 70 4.18 -28.12 -11.59
CA GLN A 70 3.61 -28.94 -12.68
C GLN A 70 2.35 -28.30 -13.27
N HIS A 71 1.75 -27.34 -12.58
CA HIS A 71 0.59 -26.60 -13.04
C HIS A 71 0.97 -25.12 -13.26
N PRO A 72 0.44 -24.46 -14.30
CA PRO A 72 0.69 -23.03 -14.48
C PRO A 72 0.07 -22.26 -13.31
N LEU A 73 0.83 -21.30 -12.77
CA LEU A 73 0.30 -20.34 -11.81
C LEU A 73 -0.63 -19.35 -12.55
N PRO A 74 -1.72 -18.89 -11.91
CA PRO A 74 -2.49 -17.78 -12.44
C PRO A 74 -1.60 -16.52 -12.50
N LYS A 75 -1.83 -15.63 -13.45
CA LYS A 75 -1.08 -14.38 -13.62
C LYS A 75 -1.07 -13.52 -12.37
N THR A 76 -2.11 -13.58 -11.54
CA THR A 76 -2.19 -12.87 -10.25
C THR A 76 -1.23 -13.43 -9.19
N ALA A 77 -0.78 -14.67 -9.33
CA ALA A 77 0.19 -15.29 -8.42
C ALA A 77 1.50 -15.68 -9.12
N ASP A 78 1.67 -15.47 -10.43
CA ASP A 78 2.91 -15.81 -11.12
C ASP A 78 3.96 -14.71 -10.93
N PRO A 79 5.10 -14.97 -10.23
CA PRO A 79 6.14 -13.97 -10.05
C PRO A 79 6.67 -13.42 -11.39
N ARG A 80 6.64 -14.23 -12.45
CA ARG A 80 7.07 -13.83 -13.81
C ARG A 80 6.25 -12.69 -14.39
N VAL A 81 5.06 -12.45 -13.84
CA VAL A 81 4.15 -11.36 -14.17
C VAL A 81 4.18 -10.29 -13.07
N GLN A 82 4.03 -10.72 -11.82
CA GLN A 82 3.80 -9.83 -10.68
C GLN A 82 5.01 -8.97 -10.30
N ILE A 83 6.24 -9.45 -10.55
CA ILE A 83 7.48 -8.71 -10.30
C ILE A 83 8.27 -8.43 -11.59
N ALA A 84 7.59 -8.39 -12.73
CA ALA A 84 8.21 -8.07 -14.02
C ALA A 84 8.46 -6.56 -14.19
N GLY A 85 9.49 -6.21 -14.98
CA GLY A 85 9.80 -4.81 -15.29
C GLY A 85 10.14 -4.00 -14.04
N ASN A 86 9.58 -2.79 -13.92
CA ASN A 86 9.86 -1.92 -12.77
C ASN A 86 9.14 -2.36 -11.47
N PHE A 87 8.32 -3.42 -11.47
CA PHE A 87 7.86 -4.08 -10.24
C PHE A 87 8.94 -4.96 -9.60
N ALA A 88 10.02 -5.28 -10.32
CA ALA A 88 11.11 -6.07 -9.79
C ALA A 88 11.76 -5.39 -8.57
N PRO A 89 12.24 -6.16 -7.57
CA PRO A 89 12.84 -5.59 -6.38
C PRO A 89 14.16 -4.87 -6.68
N VAL A 90 14.52 -3.93 -5.80
CA VAL A 90 15.83 -3.27 -5.76
C VAL A 90 16.52 -3.57 -4.44
N VAL A 91 17.84 -3.36 -4.42
CA VAL A 91 18.65 -3.39 -3.20
C VAL A 91 18.57 -2.06 -2.49
N GLU A 92 18.82 -2.07 -1.18
CA GLU A 92 18.95 -0.84 -0.40
C GLU A 92 19.99 0.11 -0.99
N GLN A 93 19.72 1.39 -0.83
CA GLN A 93 20.68 2.45 -1.16
C GLN A 93 20.98 3.22 0.12
N PRO A 94 22.26 3.30 0.54
CA PRO A 94 22.63 4.24 1.59
C PRO A 94 22.35 5.66 1.12
N VAL A 95 22.34 6.59 2.09
CA VAL A 95 22.10 7.99 1.79
C VAL A 95 23.04 8.51 0.72
N LYS A 96 22.46 9.09 -0.33
CA LYS A 96 23.18 9.86 -1.33
C LYS A 96 22.69 11.29 -1.34
N HIS A 97 23.59 12.22 -1.05
CA HIS A 97 23.35 13.66 -1.09
C HIS A 97 23.60 14.23 -2.50
N GLU A 98 23.34 15.53 -2.65
CA GLU A 98 23.65 16.31 -3.86
C GLU A 98 22.98 15.74 -5.12
N LEU A 99 21.69 15.40 -5.00
CA LEU A 99 20.90 14.92 -6.13
C LEU A 99 20.83 16.00 -7.23
N THR A 100 20.88 15.58 -8.49
CA THR A 100 20.79 16.51 -9.62
C THR A 100 19.35 16.97 -9.80
N VAL A 101 19.13 18.27 -9.72
CA VAL A 101 17.81 18.91 -9.91
C VAL A 101 17.77 19.65 -11.25
N THR A 102 16.65 19.53 -11.94
CA THR A 102 16.30 20.39 -13.09
C THR A 102 15.08 21.22 -12.70
N GLY A 103 15.04 22.50 -13.04
CA GLY A 103 13.97 23.41 -12.61
C GLY A 103 14.26 24.04 -11.24
N VAL A 104 13.22 24.53 -10.57
CA VAL A 104 13.30 25.22 -9.27
C VAL A 104 12.39 24.53 -8.28
N ILE A 105 12.94 24.07 -7.15
CA ILE A 105 12.14 23.47 -6.09
C ILE A 105 11.45 24.61 -5.32
N PRO A 106 10.12 24.58 -5.17
CA PRO A 106 9.40 25.56 -4.37
C PRO A 106 9.86 25.55 -2.90
N GLU A 107 10.10 26.73 -2.33
CA GLU A 107 10.63 26.89 -0.96
C GLU A 107 9.73 26.28 0.12
N CYS A 108 8.41 26.22 -0.12
CA CYS A 108 7.45 25.62 0.82
C CYS A 108 7.58 24.11 0.95
N ILE A 109 8.26 23.43 0.00
CA ILE A 109 8.51 21.99 0.08
C ILE A 109 9.76 21.78 0.93
N ASN A 110 9.55 21.68 2.24
CA ASN A 110 10.62 21.46 3.22
C ASN A 110 10.27 20.29 4.15
N GLY A 111 11.00 19.18 4.02
CA GLY A 111 10.69 17.93 4.70
C GLY A 111 11.16 16.71 3.92
N VAL A 112 10.49 15.58 4.13
CA VAL A 112 10.87 14.30 3.53
C VAL A 112 9.65 13.65 2.91
N TYR A 113 9.71 13.42 1.60
CA TYR A 113 8.76 12.56 0.92
C TYR A 113 9.20 11.11 1.08
N VAL A 114 8.33 10.29 1.68
CA VAL A 114 8.55 8.86 1.87
C VAL A 114 7.46 8.07 1.16
N ARG A 115 7.83 6.99 0.47
CA ARG A 115 6.86 6.09 -0.16
C ARG A 115 7.20 4.63 0.14
N ASN A 116 6.19 3.88 0.57
CA ASN A 116 6.29 2.45 0.80
C ASN A 116 5.98 1.64 -0.45
N GLY A 117 6.23 0.33 -0.40
CA GLY A 117 5.89 -0.59 -1.47
C GLY A 117 6.46 -1.98 -1.21
N ALA A 118 5.97 -2.95 -2.00
CA ALA A 118 6.46 -4.31 -1.97
C ALA A 118 7.79 -4.45 -2.73
N ASN A 119 8.76 -5.09 -2.10
CA ASN A 119 10.09 -5.33 -2.63
C ASN A 119 10.63 -6.64 -2.06
N PRO A 120 10.25 -7.82 -2.59
CA PRO A 120 10.68 -9.10 -2.00
C PRO A 120 12.22 -9.19 -1.92
N LEU A 121 12.76 -9.42 -0.72
CA LEU A 121 14.21 -9.54 -0.50
C LEU A 121 14.77 -10.78 -1.17
N HIS A 122 14.06 -11.90 -1.01
CA HIS A 122 14.41 -13.18 -1.61
C HIS A 122 13.51 -13.49 -2.80
N GLU A 123 14.07 -14.15 -3.81
CA GLU A 123 13.32 -14.62 -4.96
C GLU A 123 12.19 -15.56 -4.52
N PRO A 124 10.92 -15.33 -4.93
CA PRO A 124 9.82 -16.21 -4.57
C PRO A 124 10.03 -17.63 -5.10
N VAL A 125 9.81 -18.63 -4.24
CA VAL A 125 9.97 -20.05 -4.59
C VAL A 125 8.76 -20.64 -5.31
N ALA A 126 7.60 -20.00 -5.19
CA ALA A 126 6.33 -20.40 -5.80
C ALA A 126 5.47 -19.16 -6.06
N GLY A 127 4.16 -19.25 -5.87
CA GLY A 127 3.24 -18.16 -6.13
C GLY A 127 3.58 -16.89 -5.35
N HIS A 128 3.45 -15.74 -6.00
CA HIS A 128 3.70 -14.42 -5.43
C HIS A 128 2.81 -13.39 -6.10
N HIS A 129 1.99 -12.70 -5.31
CA HIS A 129 1.26 -11.52 -5.76
C HIS A 129 2.07 -10.25 -5.42
N LEU A 130 1.85 -9.18 -6.18
CA LEU A 130 2.46 -7.86 -5.96
C LEU A 130 2.41 -7.40 -4.49
N PHE A 131 1.33 -7.69 -3.76
CA PHE A 131 1.15 -7.26 -2.36
C PHE A 131 1.90 -8.12 -1.33
N ASP A 132 2.47 -9.26 -1.71
CA ASP A 132 3.13 -10.17 -0.75
C ASP A 132 4.62 -9.85 -0.49
N GLY A 133 5.18 -8.85 -1.18
CA GLY A 133 6.60 -8.49 -1.06
C GLY A 133 6.91 -7.75 0.23
N ASP A 134 8.16 -7.86 0.70
CA ASP A 134 8.62 -7.17 1.90
C ASP A 134 8.55 -5.64 1.75
N GLY A 135 8.22 -4.92 2.81
CA GLY A 135 8.12 -3.45 2.77
C GLY A 135 9.48 -2.79 2.61
N MET A 136 9.61 -1.93 1.60
CA MET A 136 10.77 -1.05 1.42
C MET A 136 10.32 0.40 1.26
N ILE A 137 10.91 1.27 2.08
CA ILE A 137 10.61 2.70 2.08
C ILE A 137 11.69 3.43 1.30
N HIS A 138 11.26 4.26 0.35
CA HIS A 138 12.09 5.24 -0.34
C HIS A 138 11.90 6.61 0.31
N ALA A 139 12.99 7.30 0.62
CA ALA A 139 12.95 8.65 1.18
C ALA A 139 13.70 9.63 0.28
N VAL A 140 13.07 10.77 -0.01
CA VAL A 140 13.72 11.95 -0.60
C VAL A 140 13.60 13.10 0.39
N THR A 141 14.74 13.50 0.96
CA THR A 141 14.83 14.67 1.84
C THR A 141 15.00 15.93 0.99
N ILE A 142 14.25 16.97 1.32
CA ILE A 142 14.20 18.25 0.65
C ILE A 142 14.36 19.33 1.71
N ASP A 143 15.53 19.97 1.77
CA ASP A 143 15.84 20.99 2.77
C ASP A 143 15.75 22.39 2.14
N GLY A 144 14.54 22.96 2.13
CA GLY A 144 14.27 24.33 1.66
C GLY A 144 14.83 24.66 0.27
N GLY A 145 14.90 23.68 -0.64
CA GLY A 145 15.48 23.81 -1.98
C GLY A 145 17.01 23.86 -2.06
N ASN A 146 17.72 23.82 -0.92
CA ASN A 146 19.18 23.99 -0.84
C ASN A 146 19.95 22.66 -0.90
N SER A 147 19.37 21.59 -0.34
CA SER A 147 19.99 20.27 -0.36
C SER A 147 18.97 19.16 -0.53
N MET A 148 19.40 18.08 -1.18
CA MET A 148 18.57 16.91 -1.42
C MET A 148 19.36 15.64 -1.17
N SER A 149 18.69 14.67 -0.57
CA SER A 149 19.23 13.32 -0.43
C SER A 149 18.19 12.24 -0.69
N TYR A 150 18.67 11.07 -1.10
CA TYR A 150 17.86 9.89 -1.32
C TYR A 150 18.44 8.70 -0.56
N ALA A 151 17.55 7.91 0.05
CA ALA A 151 17.87 6.60 0.61
C ALA A 151 16.70 5.64 0.38
N CYS A 152 16.97 4.34 0.41
CA CYS A 152 15.90 3.36 0.51
C CYS A 152 16.32 2.18 1.39
N ARG A 153 15.43 1.78 2.30
CA ARG A 153 15.66 0.75 3.32
C ARG A 153 14.46 -0.17 3.43
N PHE A 154 14.73 -1.44 3.71
CA PHE A 154 13.70 -2.34 4.15
C PHE A 154 13.18 -1.91 5.52
N THR A 155 11.88 -2.13 5.76
CA THR A 155 11.38 -2.17 7.13
C THR A 155 11.83 -3.51 7.73
N GLU A 156 12.59 -3.48 8.82
CA GLU A 156 13.09 -4.67 9.50
C GLU A 156 11.96 -5.39 10.26
N THR A 157 11.07 -6.03 9.49
CA THR A 157 9.97 -6.81 10.06
C THR A 157 10.48 -8.08 10.73
N GLN A 158 9.70 -8.62 11.66
CA GLN A 158 10.03 -9.90 12.30
C GLN A 158 10.12 -11.04 11.28
N ARG A 159 9.29 -10.97 10.22
CA ARG A 159 9.37 -11.84 9.05
C ARG A 159 10.71 -11.69 8.33
N LEU A 160 11.04 -10.47 7.90
CA LEU A 160 12.21 -10.21 7.07
C LEU A 160 13.51 -10.56 7.78
N THR A 161 13.60 -10.21 9.07
CA THR A 161 14.78 -10.50 9.90
C THR A 161 15.07 -12.00 9.93
N GLN A 162 14.03 -12.81 10.15
CA GLN A 162 14.15 -14.27 10.17
C GLN A 162 14.45 -14.86 8.79
N GLU A 163 13.81 -14.39 7.71
CA GLU A 163 14.11 -14.84 6.34
C GLU A 163 15.55 -14.49 5.93
N ARG A 164 16.05 -13.32 6.35
CA ARG A 164 17.43 -12.89 6.11
C ARG A 164 18.45 -13.77 6.84
N GLU A 165 18.20 -14.12 8.10
CA GLU A 165 19.03 -15.07 8.86
C GLU A 165 19.08 -16.45 8.20
N LEU A 166 17.95 -16.90 7.65
CA LEU A 166 17.83 -18.19 6.97
C LEU A 166 18.30 -18.16 5.51
N GLY A 167 18.47 -16.97 4.93
CA GLY A 167 18.89 -16.75 3.54
C GLY A 167 17.86 -17.17 2.49
N ARG A 168 16.59 -17.34 2.86
CA ARG A 168 15.52 -17.84 1.98
C ARG A 168 14.13 -17.46 2.49
N PRO A 169 13.09 -17.45 1.63
CA PRO A 169 11.72 -17.25 2.08
C PRO A 169 11.23 -18.47 2.86
N VAL A 170 10.54 -18.25 3.99
CA VAL A 170 9.94 -19.31 4.82
C VAL A 170 8.54 -18.98 5.32
N PHE A 171 8.14 -17.71 5.31
CA PHE A 171 6.80 -17.28 5.68
C PHE A 171 5.87 -17.37 4.47
N PRO A 172 4.67 -17.95 4.62
CA PRO A 172 3.75 -18.09 3.51
C PRO A 172 3.32 -16.72 2.96
N LYS A 173 3.05 -16.66 1.66
CA LYS A 173 2.55 -15.46 0.98
C LYS A 173 1.01 -15.45 1.03
N ALA A 174 0.43 -14.39 1.61
CA ALA A 174 -0.98 -14.32 1.95
C ALA A 174 -1.90 -14.46 0.75
N ILE A 175 -1.52 -13.85 -0.37
CA ILE A 175 -2.25 -13.96 -1.64
C ILE A 175 -1.55 -14.99 -2.53
N GLY A 176 -0.27 -14.86 -2.83
CA GLY A 176 0.40 -15.72 -3.82
C GLY A 176 0.39 -17.22 -3.51
N GLU A 177 0.40 -17.64 -2.24
CA GLU A 177 0.57 -19.05 -1.85
C GLU A 177 -0.63 -19.66 -1.12
N LEU A 178 -1.43 -18.88 -0.39
CA LEU A 178 -2.53 -19.41 0.43
C LEU A 178 -3.79 -19.74 -0.40
N HIS A 179 -3.62 -20.42 -1.53
CA HIS A 179 -4.70 -20.88 -2.40
C HIS A 179 -4.79 -22.40 -2.42
N GLY A 180 -6.02 -22.91 -2.32
CA GLY A 180 -6.33 -24.33 -2.44
C GLY A 180 -5.57 -25.25 -1.46
N HIS A 181 -5.39 -26.51 -1.87
CA HIS A 181 -4.75 -27.53 -1.04
C HIS A 181 -3.26 -27.26 -0.80
N SER A 182 -2.57 -26.66 -1.76
CA SER A 182 -1.19 -26.18 -1.62
C SER A 182 -1.08 -25.16 -0.49
N GLY A 183 -1.98 -24.18 -0.45
CA GLY A 183 -2.03 -23.18 0.62
C GLY A 183 -2.21 -23.79 2.02
N ILE A 184 -3.07 -24.81 2.14
CA ILE A 184 -3.21 -25.56 3.40
C ILE A 184 -1.89 -26.26 3.76
N GLY A 185 -1.24 -26.91 2.79
CA GLY A 185 0.07 -27.54 2.98
C GLY A 185 1.16 -26.56 3.42
N ARG A 186 1.21 -25.37 2.81
CA ARG A 186 2.13 -24.28 3.17
C ARG A 186 1.89 -23.79 4.59
N LEU A 187 0.64 -23.62 4.99
CA LEU A 187 0.29 -23.19 6.34
C LEU A 187 0.68 -24.24 7.39
N LEU A 188 0.42 -25.53 7.12
CA LEU A 188 0.84 -26.62 7.99
C LEU A 188 2.36 -26.71 8.11
N LEU A 189 3.08 -26.54 6.99
CA LEU A 189 4.55 -26.50 6.96
C LEU A 189 5.08 -25.34 7.82
N PHE A 190 4.48 -24.16 7.68
CA PHE A 190 4.85 -22.97 8.45
C PHE A 190 4.67 -23.19 9.97
N TYR A 191 3.50 -23.70 10.39
CA TYR A 191 3.28 -23.99 11.81
C TYR A 191 4.15 -25.15 12.32
N ALA A 192 4.45 -26.15 11.50
CA ALA A 192 5.39 -27.20 11.85
C ALA A 192 6.80 -26.64 12.09
N ARG A 193 7.28 -25.71 11.25
CA ARG A 193 8.53 -24.97 11.48
C ARG A 193 8.49 -24.21 12.82
N GLY A 194 7.36 -23.59 13.14
CA GLY A 194 7.10 -22.96 14.44
C GLY A 194 7.24 -23.91 15.63
N LEU A 195 6.62 -25.10 15.55
CA LEU A 195 6.68 -26.12 16.61
C LEU A 195 8.11 -26.61 16.90
N PHE A 196 8.98 -26.65 15.88
CA PHE A 196 10.39 -27.00 16.06
C PHE A 196 11.28 -25.79 16.41
N GLY A 197 10.71 -24.59 16.58
CA GLY A 197 11.47 -23.37 16.87
C GLY A 197 12.42 -22.97 15.74
N LEU A 198 12.06 -23.30 14.49
CA LEU A 198 12.82 -22.91 13.30
C LEU A 198 12.42 -21.52 12.80
N VAL A 199 11.19 -21.10 13.13
CA VAL A 199 10.60 -19.80 12.82
C VAL A 199 9.75 -19.39 14.03
N ASP A 200 9.78 -18.12 14.41
CA ASP A 200 8.93 -17.55 15.45
C ASP A 200 7.81 -16.71 14.82
N HIS A 201 6.61 -17.28 14.75
CA HIS A 201 5.41 -16.61 14.25
C HIS A 201 4.68 -15.80 15.33
N SER A 202 5.09 -15.90 16.60
CA SER A 202 4.42 -15.21 17.72
C SER A 202 4.68 -13.71 17.74
N ARG A 203 5.73 -13.26 17.03
CA ARG A 203 6.18 -11.86 16.99
C ARG A 203 5.61 -11.07 15.82
N GLY A 204 4.65 -11.63 15.09
CA GLY A 204 4.05 -11.01 13.91
C GLY A 204 4.65 -11.55 12.61
N THR A 205 3.83 -11.59 11.56
CA THR A 205 4.16 -12.17 10.25
C THR A 205 4.01 -11.15 9.12
N GLY A 206 3.72 -9.89 9.45
CA GLY A 206 3.44 -8.85 8.46
C GLY A 206 4.64 -8.43 7.66
N VAL A 207 4.34 -7.80 6.52
CA VAL A 207 5.33 -7.32 5.54
C VAL A 207 5.55 -5.81 5.60
N ALA A 208 4.68 -5.06 6.29
CA ALA A 208 4.79 -3.60 6.50
C ALA A 208 5.00 -2.79 5.20
N ASN A 209 4.30 -3.16 4.13
CA ASN A 209 4.46 -2.58 2.78
C ASN A 209 3.31 -1.62 2.38
N ALA A 210 2.19 -1.64 3.08
CA ALA A 210 0.89 -1.15 2.60
C ALA A 210 0.65 0.36 2.80
N GLY A 211 1.71 1.12 3.03
CA GLY A 211 1.62 2.58 3.21
C GLY A 211 2.33 3.10 4.44
N LEU A 212 2.20 4.41 4.64
CA LEU A 212 2.88 5.17 5.70
C LEU A 212 1.96 6.22 6.29
N VAL A 213 2.01 6.36 7.61
CA VAL A 213 1.37 7.46 8.33
C VAL A 213 2.37 8.11 9.27
N TYR A 214 2.33 9.44 9.36
CA TYR A 214 3.04 10.17 10.41
C TYR A 214 2.06 10.58 11.50
N PHE A 215 2.19 9.99 12.69
CA PHE A 215 1.28 10.21 13.81
C PHE A 215 2.06 10.20 15.13
N ASN A 216 1.71 11.12 16.05
CA ASN A 216 2.37 11.28 17.35
C ASN A 216 3.89 11.19 17.26
N GLN A 217 4.44 12.02 16.37
CA GLN A 217 5.87 12.20 16.14
C GLN A 217 6.59 10.95 15.61
N ARG A 218 5.86 9.99 15.02
CA ARG A 218 6.40 8.73 14.49
C ARG A 218 5.96 8.50 13.07
N LEU A 219 6.89 8.08 12.21
CA LEU A 219 6.54 7.47 10.94
C LEU A 219 6.24 5.98 11.18
N LEU A 220 5.05 5.55 10.77
CA LEU A 220 4.54 4.20 10.94
C LEU A 220 4.40 3.54 9.57
N ALA A 221 5.16 2.47 9.34
CA ALA A 221 5.00 1.57 8.20
C ALA A 221 3.84 0.62 8.46
N MET A 222 2.81 0.71 7.62
CA MET A 222 1.54 0.01 7.81
C MET A 222 1.60 -1.40 7.25
N SER A 223 1.01 -2.37 7.96
CA SER A 223 0.84 -3.76 7.51
C SER A 223 -0.63 -4.15 7.69
N GLU A 224 -1.26 -4.67 6.65
CA GLU A 224 -2.68 -5.08 6.66
C GLU A 224 -2.98 -6.13 7.75
N ASP A 225 -2.01 -7.01 7.99
CA ASP A 225 -2.11 -8.25 8.76
C ASP A 225 -1.23 -8.26 10.03
N ASP A 226 -0.69 -7.11 10.42
CA ASP A 226 0.20 -6.99 11.58
C ASP A 226 0.04 -5.62 12.27
N LEU A 227 0.76 -5.41 13.36
CA LEU A 227 0.99 -4.10 13.94
C LEU A 227 1.83 -3.24 13.00
N PRO A 228 1.69 -1.91 13.05
CA PRO A 228 2.60 -1.02 12.32
C PRO A 228 4.02 -1.13 12.86
N TYR A 229 5.01 -0.76 12.03
CA TYR A 229 6.41 -0.67 12.43
C TYR A 229 6.84 0.79 12.49
N GLN A 230 7.41 1.22 13.61
CA GLN A 230 7.99 2.56 13.73
C GLN A 230 9.29 2.61 12.92
N VAL A 231 9.38 3.61 12.06
CA VAL A 231 10.58 3.95 11.30
C VAL A 231 11.00 5.37 11.66
N ARG A 232 12.28 5.55 11.99
CA ARG A 232 12.87 6.86 12.24
C ARG A 232 13.53 7.36 10.95
N ILE A 233 13.25 8.62 10.61
CA ILE A 233 13.95 9.35 9.56
C ILE A 233 15.12 10.07 10.23
N LYS A 234 16.33 9.58 10.00
CA LYS A 234 17.54 10.17 10.60
C LYS A 234 17.81 11.54 10.00
N SER A 235 18.45 12.43 10.75
CA SER A 235 18.92 13.74 10.25
C SER A 235 19.90 13.63 9.07
N SER A 236 20.55 12.48 8.92
CA SER A 236 21.36 12.16 7.74
C SER A 236 20.53 11.92 6.47
N GLY A 237 19.21 11.75 6.57
CA GLY A 237 18.33 11.30 5.47
C GLY A 237 18.26 9.77 5.31
N ASP A 238 18.83 9.00 6.25
CA ASP A 238 18.68 7.53 6.27
C ASP A 238 17.41 7.12 7.03
N LEU A 239 17.00 5.87 6.87
CA LEU A 239 15.85 5.29 7.54
C LEU A 239 16.31 4.19 8.51
N GLU A 240 15.69 4.12 9.68
CA GLU A 240 15.97 3.11 10.69
C GLU A 240 14.66 2.55 11.24
N THR A 241 14.45 1.25 11.11
CA THR A 241 13.35 0.57 11.80
C THR A 241 13.65 0.54 13.30
N ILE A 242 12.81 1.19 14.09
CA ILE A 242 12.87 1.17 15.55
C ILE A 242 12.27 -0.13 16.08
N GLY A 243 11.17 -0.59 15.47
CA GLY A 243 10.56 -1.87 15.78
C GLY A 243 9.06 -1.91 15.53
N ARG A 244 8.46 -3.05 15.87
CA ARG A 244 7.01 -3.28 15.84
C ARG A 244 6.35 -2.44 16.93
N TYR A 245 5.38 -1.59 16.56
CA TYR A 245 4.82 -0.56 17.43
C TYR A 245 3.38 -0.88 17.82
N ASP A 246 3.15 -1.09 19.12
CA ASP A 246 1.87 -1.48 19.70
C ASP A 246 1.18 -0.34 20.50
N PHE A 247 1.61 0.90 20.28
CA PHE A 247 1.10 2.10 20.96
C PHE A 247 1.18 1.97 22.49
N ASP A 248 2.38 1.70 23.00
CA ASP A 248 2.64 1.50 24.44
C ASP A 248 1.74 0.38 25.02
N HIS A 249 1.69 -0.76 24.31
CA HIS A 249 0.90 -1.95 24.64
C HIS A 249 -0.63 -1.79 24.60
N GLN A 250 -1.13 -0.68 24.07
CA GLN A 250 -2.58 -0.42 23.98
C GLN A 250 -3.22 -1.12 22.77
N LEU A 251 -2.46 -1.36 21.69
CA LEU A 251 -2.93 -2.03 20.49
C LEU A 251 -2.58 -3.53 20.53
N LYS A 252 -3.61 -4.36 20.66
CA LYS A 252 -3.48 -5.83 20.77
C LYS A 252 -3.93 -6.59 19.54
N SER A 253 -4.51 -5.89 18.57
CA SER A 253 -5.00 -6.42 17.30
C SER A 253 -4.24 -5.77 16.15
N THR A 254 -4.38 -6.32 14.94
CA THR A 254 -3.96 -5.63 13.71
C THR A 254 -4.75 -4.33 13.54
N MET A 255 -4.32 -3.46 12.64
CA MET A 255 -5.15 -2.36 12.15
C MET A 255 -5.04 -2.30 10.63
N ILE A 256 -6.09 -1.81 9.97
CA ILE A 256 -6.07 -1.63 8.52
C ILE A 256 -4.97 -0.65 8.09
N ALA A 257 -4.50 -0.75 6.85
CA ALA A 257 -3.40 0.05 6.35
C ALA A 257 -3.72 1.55 6.18
N HIS A 258 -5.01 1.91 6.20
CA HIS A 258 -5.50 3.27 5.95
C HIS A 258 -6.18 3.93 7.16
N PRO A 259 -5.50 4.14 8.30
CA PRO A 259 -6.04 4.97 9.36
C PRO A 259 -6.20 6.42 8.86
N LYS A 260 -7.21 7.13 9.38
CA LYS A 260 -7.48 8.51 9.00
C LYS A 260 -7.16 9.45 10.16
N ILE A 261 -6.38 10.49 9.91
CA ILE A 261 -6.04 11.52 10.90
C ILE A 261 -6.93 12.72 10.64
N ASP A 262 -7.77 13.10 11.60
CA ASP A 262 -8.62 14.29 11.45
C ASP A 262 -7.76 15.56 11.55
N PRO A 263 -7.75 16.42 10.51
CA PRO A 263 -6.88 17.59 10.47
C PRO A 263 -7.23 18.65 11.54
N ILE A 264 -8.42 18.60 12.15
CA ILE A 264 -8.83 19.57 13.19
C ILE A 264 -8.49 19.06 14.58
N THR A 265 -8.76 17.80 14.89
CA THR A 265 -8.53 17.26 16.24
C THR A 265 -7.13 16.65 16.40
N GLY A 266 -6.49 16.27 15.29
CA GLY A 266 -5.26 15.50 15.27
C GLY A 266 -5.42 14.05 15.73
N GLU A 267 -6.64 13.59 16.02
CA GLU A 267 -6.90 12.20 16.42
C GLU A 267 -6.76 11.26 15.22
N LEU A 268 -6.22 10.06 15.47
CA LEU A 268 -6.12 8.99 14.48
C LEU A 268 -7.26 7.99 14.67
N PHE A 269 -8.04 7.78 13.63
CA PHE A 269 -9.15 6.85 13.57
C PHE A 269 -8.73 5.60 12.80
N ALA A 270 -9.07 4.41 13.30
CA ALA A 270 -8.67 3.15 12.68
C ALA A 270 -9.75 2.07 12.82
N LEU A 271 -9.69 1.11 11.90
CA LEU A 271 -10.44 -0.14 11.97
C LEU A 271 -9.47 -1.32 12.13
N SER A 272 -9.98 -2.42 12.65
CA SER A 272 -9.30 -3.72 12.70
C SER A 272 -10.29 -4.80 12.35
N TYR A 273 -9.97 -5.64 11.37
CA TYR A 273 -10.80 -6.79 11.04
C TYR A 273 -10.09 -8.11 11.38
N ASP A 274 -10.85 -9.10 11.83
CA ASP A 274 -10.39 -10.46 12.15
C ASP A 274 -11.12 -11.45 11.23
N VAL A 275 -10.36 -12.32 10.57
CA VAL A 275 -10.87 -13.27 9.58
C VAL A 275 -11.28 -14.62 10.18
N VAL A 276 -11.02 -14.84 11.47
CA VAL A 276 -11.22 -16.11 12.18
C VAL A 276 -12.21 -15.97 13.33
N GLN A 277 -12.02 -14.98 14.21
CA GLN A 277 -12.78 -14.85 15.46
C GLN A 277 -13.72 -13.65 15.44
N LYS A 278 -14.92 -13.83 16.02
CA LYS A 278 -15.82 -12.72 16.30
C LYS A 278 -15.36 -11.94 17.54
N PRO A 279 -15.56 -10.60 17.59
CA PRO A 279 -16.13 -9.75 16.53
C PRO A 279 -15.17 -9.58 15.34
N TYR A 280 -15.69 -9.69 14.12
CA TYR A 280 -14.87 -9.61 12.90
C TYR A 280 -14.41 -8.20 12.56
N LEU A 281 -15.00 -7.16 13.17
CA LEU A 281 -14.63 -5.77 12.94
C LEU A 281 -14.66 -5.00 14.25
N LYS A 282 -13.64 -4.17 14.44
CA LYS A 282 -13.51 -3.24 15.55
C LYS A 282 -13.17 -1.85 15.03
N TYR A 283 -13.70 -0.85 15.73
CA TYR A 283 -13.34 0.55 15.55
C TYR A 283 -12.69 1.08 16.82
N PHE A 284 -11.63 1.87 16.66
CA PHE A 284 -10.99 2.59 17.76
C PHE A 284 -10.30 3.84 17.25
N LYS A 285 -9.93 4.73 18.18
CA LYS A 285 -9.15 5.92 17.89
C LYS A 285 -8.00 6.11 18.87
N PHE A 286 -7.03 6.91 18.46
CA PHE A 286 -5.95 7.40 19.30
C PHE A 286 -6.00 8.92 19.37
N SER A 287 -5.90 9.46 20.57
CA SER A 287 -5.70 10.90 20.76
C SER A 287 -4.27 11.32 20.46
N THR A 288 -4.06 12.63 20.34
CA THR A 288 -2.75 13.25 20.06
C THR A 288 -1.70 13.01 21.16
N ASP A 289 -2.12 12.62 22.36
CA ASP A 289 -1.25 12.18 23.47
C ASP A 289 -0.91 10.68 23.42
N GLY A 290 -1.43 9.95 22.42
CA GLY A 290 -1.18 8.52 22.21
C GLY A 290 -2.11 7.59 22.98
N LYS A 291 -3.14 8.11 23.65
CA LYS A 291 -4.10 7.27 24.37
C LYS A 291 -5.12 6.64 23.43
N LYS A 292 -5.28 5.33 23.52
CA LYS A 292 -6.27 4.56 22.76
C LYS A 292 -7.66 4.66 23.42
N SER A 293 -8.71 4.79 22.62
CA SER A 293 -10.09 4.58 23.08
C SER A 293 -10.36 3.10 23.38
N PRO A 294 -11.43 2.78 24.14
CA PRO A 294 -11.99 1.44 24.11
C PRO A 294 -12.33 0.99 22.67
N ASP A 295 -12.25 -0.31 22.43
CA ASP A 295 -12.71 -0.91 21.17
C ASP A 295 -14.24 -0.80 21.07
N VAL A 296 -14.73 -0.41 19.90
CA VAL A 296 -16.14 -0.52 19.52
C VAL A 296 -16.29 -1.72 18.60
N ASP A 297 -16.86 -2.79 19.14
CA ASP A 297 -17.10 -4.03 18.39
C ASP A 297 -18.26 -3.87 17.42
N ILE A 298 -18.00 -4.06 16.13
CA ILE A 298 -18.99 -3.93 15.05
C ILE A 298 -19.33 -5.32 14.53
N GLN A 299 -20.61 -5.68 14.65
CA GLN A 299 -21.07 -7.00 14.25
C GLN A 299 -21.23 -7.10 12.74
N LEU A 300 -20.45 -8.00 12.13
CA LEU A 300 -20.61 -8.42 10.76
C LEU A 300 -21.02 -9.90 10.71
N ASP A 301 -21.83 -10.27 9.72
CA ASP A 301 -22.28 -11.65 9.53
C ASP A 301 -21.15 -12.56 9.03
N VAL A 302 -20.29 -11.99 8.18
CA VAL A 302 -19.17 -12.66 7.53
C VAL A 302 -17.91 -11.80 7.65
N PRO A 303 -16.71 -12.42 7.76
CA PRO A 303 -15.46 -11.68 7.79
C PRO A 303 -15.25 -11.01 6.42
N THR A 304 -15.39 -9.70 6.41
CA THR A 304 -15.36 -8.88 5.19
C THR A 304 -14.01 -8.20 5.09
N MET A 305 -13.42 -8.17 3.89
CA MET A 305 -12.20 -7.42 3.66
C MET A 305 -12.53 -5.92 3.65
N ILE A 306 -11.87 -5.17 4.52
CA ILE A 306 -12.04 -3.73 4.65
C ILE A 306 -10.64 -3.11 4.62
N HIS A 307 -10.14 -2.86 3.41
CA HIS A 307 -8.83 -2.25 3.19
C HIS A 307 -8.80 -0.78 3.63
N ASP A 308 -9.87 -0.05 3.30
CA ASP A 308 -10.01 1.37 3.55
C ASP A 308 -11.39 1.71 4.14
N PHE A 309 -11.51 2.88 4.74
CA PHE A 309 -12.74 3.46 5.27
C PHE A 309 -12.70 4.99 5.11
N ALA A 310 -13.74 5.70 5.52
CA ALA A 310 -13.71 7.16 5.50
C ALA A 310 -14.16 7.76 6.84
N ILE A 311 -13.85 9.03 7.04
CA ILE A 311 -14.34 9.84 8.14
C ILE A 311 -15.04 11.06 7.55
N THR A 312 -15.99 11.63 8.29
CA THR A 312 -16.58 12.96 8.03
C THR A 312 -16.15 13.92 9.16
N GLU A 313 -16.90 14.97 9.49
CA GLU A 313 -16.65 15.77 10.69
C GLU A 313 -17.04 14.99 11.96
N ASN A 314 -18.20 14.34 11.94
CA ASN A 314 -18.81 13.71 13.10
C ASN A 314 -18.88 12.17 13.02
N TYR A 315 -18.77 11.60 11.83
CA TYR A 315 -18.99 10.18 11.59
C TYR A 315 -17.76 9.46 11.03
N VAL A 316 -17.79 8.15 11.20
CA VAL A 316 -16.97 7.16 10.53
C VAL A 316 -17.87 6.43 9.54
N VAL A 317 -17.37 6.21 8.33
CA VAL A 317 -18.06 5.60 7.21
C VAL A 317 -17.36 4.28 6.88
N ILE A 318 -18.06 3.18 7.10
CA ILE A 318 -17.50 1.82 7.10
C ILE A 318 -18.05 1.05 5.90
N PRO A 319 -17.22 0.70 4.90
CA PRO A 319 -17.67 -0.06 3.74
C PRO A 319 -17.78 -1.56 4.05
N ASP A 320 -18.99 -2.08 4.24
CA ASP A 320 -19.26 -3.53 4.34
C ASP A 320 -19.63 -4.06 2.95
N GLN A 321 -18.62 -4.50 2.19
CA GLN A 321 -18.71 -4.81 0.76
C GLN A 321 -18.64 -6.31 0.45
N GLN A 322 -18.66 -6.68 -0.84
CA GLN A 322 -18.85 -8.07 -1.30
C GLN A 322 -17.59 -8.95 -1.32
N VAL A 323 -16.40 -8.39 -1.10
CA VAL A 323 -15.17 -9.20 -1.00
C VAL A 323 -15.00 -9.68 0.44
N VAL A 324 -15.05 -11.01 0.62
CA VAL A 324 -15.10 -11.65 1.94
C VAL A 324 -14.08 -12.77 2.06
N PHE A 325 -13.74 -13.12 3.30
CA PHE A 325 -12.88 -14.27 3.61
C PHE A 325 -13.74 -15.52 3.85
N LYS A 326 -13.50 -16.58 3.08
CA LYS A 326 -14.09 -17.91 3.30
C LYS A 326 -13.00 -18.98 3.29
N LEU A 327 -12.36 -19.18 4.44
CA LEU A 327 -11.25 -20.14 4.61
C LEU A 327 -11.61 -21.59 4.17
N GLN A 328 -12.89 -21.97 4.26
CA GLN A 328 -13.38 -23.27 3.80
C GLN A 328 -13.20 -23.50 2.29
N GLU A 329 -13.10 -22.44 1.47
CA GLU A 329 -12.91 -22.57 0.03
C GLU A 329 -11.52 -23.11 -0.32
N MET A 330 -10.53 -22.92 0.56
CA MET A 330 -9.20 -23.55 0.40
C MET A 330 -9.30 -25.08 0.40
N ILE A 331 -10.24 -25.66 1.18
CA ILE A 331 -10.49 -27.11 1.22
C ILE A 331 -11.06 -27.60 -0.11
N LYS A 332 -11.75 -26.74 -0.87
CA LYS A 332 -12.27 -27.05 -2.21
C LYS A 332 -11.26 -26.74 -3.34
N GLY A 333 -10.07 -26.29 -3.00
CA GLY A 333 -9.04 -25.92 -3.98
C GLY A 333 -9.06 -24.45 -4.43
N GLY A 334 -9.94 -23.61 -3.87
CA GLY A 334 -10.11 -22.20 -4.26
C GLY A 334 -9.33 -21.18 -3.40
N SER A 335 -9.50 -19.90 -3.73
CA SER A 335 -9.00 -18.76 -2.93
C SER A 335 -9.79 -18.60 -1.64
N PRO A 336 -9.15 -18.26 -0.50
CA PRO A 336 -9.87 -17.83 0.70
C PRO A 336 -10.50 -16.44 0.54
N VAL A 337 -10.08 -15.63 -0.43
CA VAL A 337 -10.66 -14.30 -0.71
C VAL A 337 -11.61 -14.43 -1.89
N ILE A 338 -12.89 -14.21 -1.65
CA ILE A 338 -13.92 -14.42 -2.68
C ILE A 338 -14.83 -13.22 -2.86
N TYR A 339 -15.34 -13.07 -4.07
CA TYR A 339 -16.48 -12.20 -4.36
C TYR A 339 -17.81 -12.90 -4.07
N ASP A 340 -18.47 -12.54 -2.97
CA ASP A 340 -19.79 -13.05 -2.62
C ASP A 340 -20.91 -12.23 -3.27
N LYS A 341 -21.38 -12.71 -4.43
CA LYS A 341 -22.47 -12.10 -5.20
C LYS A 341 -23.79 -12.00 -4.44
N ASN A 342 -24.01 -12.82 -3.41
CA ASN A 342 -25.24 -12.80 -2.62
C ASN A 342 -25.19 -11.77 -1.48
N LYS A 343 -24.00 -11.33 -1.08
CA LYS A 343 -23.84 -10.26 -0.09
C LYS A 343 -24.25 -8.94 -0.73
N LYS A 344 -25.03 -8.14 -0.01
CA LYS A 344 -25.34 -6.76 -0.41
C LYS A 344 -24.27 -5.84 0.14
N SER A 345 -23.65 -5.06 -0.73
CA SER A 345 -22.79 -3.95 -0.30
C SER A 345 -23.60 -2.89 0.43
N ARG A 346 -23.04 -2.35 1.52
CA ARG A 346 -23.65 -1.32 2.35
C ARG A 346 -22.58 -0.50 3.07
N PHE A 347 -22.97 0.67 3.57
CA PHE A 347 -22.11 1.53 4.35
C PHE A 347 -22.66 1.70 5.77
N GLY A 348 -21.81 1.46 6.76
CA GLY A 348 -22.12 1.69 8.18
C GLY A 348 -21.70 3.10 8.58
N ILE A 349 -22.65 3.88 9.08
CA ILE A 349 -22.42 5.25 9.55
C ILE A 349 -22.46 5.23 11.09
N LEU A 350 -21.33 5.55 11.70
CA LEU A 350 -21.15 5.50 13.15
C LEU A 350 -20.58 6.83 13.64
N LEU A 351 -21.05 7.35 14.77
CA LEU A 351 -20.44 8.53 15.38
C LEU A 351 -18.97 8.25 15.73
N LYS A 352 -18.06 9.18 15.42
CA LYS A 352 -16.63 9.07 15.78
C LYS A 352 -16.41 8.81 17.26
N ASN A 353 -17.25 9.40 18.11
CA ASN A 353 -17.14 9.29 19.57
C ASN A 353 -18.09 8.23 20.16
N ALA A 354 -18.61 7.31 19.34
CA ALA A 354 -19.44 6.22 19.79
C ALA A 354 -18.71 5.35 20.83
N LYS A 355 -19.45 4.92 21.85
CA LYS A 355 -18.93 4.00 22.90
C LYS A 355 -19.26 2.54 22.62
N ASN A 356 -20.18 2.30 21.69
CA ASN A 356 -20.63 0.98 21.24
C ASN A 356 -21.21 1.13 19.82
N ALA A 357 -21.49 0.00 19.17
CA ALA A 357 -22.02 -0.04 17.82
C ALA A 357 -23.57 -0.02 17.75
N THR A 358 -24.28 0.26 18.85
CA THR A 358 -25.75 0.19 18.89
C THR A 358 -26.41 1.22 17.96
N ASP A 359 -25.77 2.39 17.81
CA ASP A 359 -26.29 3.50 17.01
C ASP A 359 -25.74 3.51 15.57
N ILE A 360 -25.11 2.41 15.12
CA ILE A 360 -24.65 2.31 13.73
C ILE A 360 -25.86 2.28 12.78
N THR A 361 -25.82 3.15 11.77
CA THR A 361 -26.84 3.18 10.73
C THR A 361 -26.28 2.53 9.46
N TRP A 362 -26.89 1.43 9.02
CA TRP A 362 -26.50 0.74 7.79
C TRP A 362 -27.33 1.23 6.61
N VAL A 363 -26.67 1.69 5.55
CA VAL A 363 -27.30 2.14 4.30
C VAL A 363 -26.89 1.22 3.17
N ASP A 364 -27.85 0.49 2.60
CA ASP A 364 -27.62 -0.42 1.48
C ASP A 364 -27.17 0.35 0.22
N CYS A 365 -26.09 -0.11 -0.41
CA CYS A 365 -25.52 0.46 -1.63
C CYS A 365 -25.11 -0.67 -2.59
N PRO A 366 -26.08 -1.24 -3.34
CA PRO A 366 -25.83 -2.42 -4.16
C PRO A 366 -24.78 -2.18 -5.25
N GLU A 367 -24.15 -3.27 -5.70
CA GLU A 367 -23.18 -3.28 -6.82
C GLU A 367 -22.02 -2.28 -6.65
N THR A 368 -21.61 -2.06 -5.40
CA THR A 368 -20.56 -1.09 -5.04
C THR A 368 -19.44 -1.79 -4.29
N PHE A 369 -18.26 -1.77 -4.88
CA PHE A 369 -17.01 -2.16 -4.21
C PHE A 369 -15.98 -1.06 -4.48
N CYS A 370 -15.46 -0.47 -3.42
CA CYS A 370 -14.41 0.55 -3.48
C CYS A 370 -13.23 0.01 -2.69
N PHE A 371 -12.09 -0.15 -3.35
CA PHE A 371 -10.86 -0.52 -2.67
C PHE A 371 -10.33 0.64 -1.81
N HIS A 372 -10.43 1.87 -2.35
CA HIS A 372 -10.08 3.11 -1.64
C HIS A 372 -11.26 4.10 -1.57
N LEU A 373 -11.33 4.81 -0.45
CA LEU A 373 -12.24 5.93 -0.21
C LEU A 373 -11.42 7.21 0.00
N TRP A 374 -11.51 8.13 -0.96
CA TRP A 374 -10.68 9.33 -1.04
C TRP A 374 -11.06 10.36 0.01
N ASN A 375 -12.36 10.60 0.21
CA ASN A 375 -12.87 11.49 1.23
C ASN A 375 -14.37 11.25 1.48
N ALA A 376 -14.88 11.76 2.61
CA ALA A 376 -16.31 11.84 2.86
C ALA A 376 -16.66 13.10 3.65
N TRP A 377 -17.89 13.59 3.54
CA TRP A 377 -18.38 14.74 4.30
C TRP A 377 -19.89 14.70 4.50
N GLU A 378 -20.35 15.53 5.41
CA GLU A 378 -21.77 15.71 5.74
C GLU A 378 -22.37 16.84 4.88
N GLU A 379 -23.58 16.64 4.36
CA GLU A 379 -24.45 17.69 3.80
C GLU A 379 -25.74 17.75 4.64
N PRO A 380 -25.74 18.52 5.75
CA PRO A 380 -26.85 18.58 6.69
C PRO A 380 -28.16 19.07 6.08
N GLU A 381 -28.09 19.85 5.00
CA GLU A 381 -29.27 20.36 4.30
C GLU A 381 -30.10 19.24 3.63
N SER A 382 -29.48 18.10 3.33
CA SER A 382 -30.12 16.94 2.69
C SER A 382 -30.17 15.69 3.57
N ASP A 383 -29.66 15.75 4.81
CA ASP A 383 -29.45 14.57 5.70
C ASP A 383 -28.59 13.48 5.02
N GLU A 384 -27.62 13.88 4.18
CA GLU A 384 -26.77 12.96 3.42
C GLU A 384 -25.31 12.98 3.90
N ILE A 385 -24.69 11.80 3.88
CA ILE A 385 -23.24 11.65 3.86
C ILE A 385 -22.82 11.45 2.41
N VAL A 386 -21.91 12.30 1.93
CA VAL A 386 -21.29 12.16 0.61
C VAL A 386 -19.95 11.44 0.77
N VAL A 387 -19.75 10.38 0.01
CA VAL A 387 -18.53 9.57 0.00
C VAL A 387 -17.96 9.58 -1.42
N ILE A 388 -16.68 9.92 -1.52
CA ILE A 388 -15.93 9.93 -2.78
C ILE A 388 -14.99 8.74 -2.74
N GLY A 389 -15.16 7.81 -3.68
CA GLY A 389 -14.33 6.62 -3.77
C GLY A 389 -14.23 6.13 -5.21
N SER A 390 -13.28 5.23 -5.44
CA SER A 390 -13.09 4.61 -6.74
C SER A 390 -13.71 3.22 -6.74
N CYS A 391 -14.85 3.09 -7.42
CA CYS A 391 -15.60 1.85 -7.48
C CYS A 391 -15.01 0.92 -8.55
N MET A 392 -14.62 -0.29 -8.15
CA MET A 392 -14.04 -1.27 -9.05
C MET A 392 -15.07 -2.27 -9.57
N THR A 393 -14.92 -2.66 -10.83
CA THR A 393 -15.73 -3.70 -11.45
C THR A 393 -14.87 -4.49 -12.44
N PRO A 394 -14.81 -5.83 -12.32
CA PRO A 394 -15.32 -6.65 -11.22
C PRO A 394 -14.65 -6.37 -9.85
N PRO A 395 -15.34 -6.59 -8.71
CA PRO A 395 -14.80 -6.33 -7.37
C PRO A 395 -13.52 -7.10 -6.99
N ASP A 396 -13.36 -8.33 -7.49
CA ASP A 396 -12.26 -9.22 -7.12
C ASP A 396 -11.13 -9.29 -8.16
N SER A 397 -11.16 -8.44 -9.19
CA SER A 397 -10.15 -8.44 -10.25
C SER A 397 -8.72 -8.11 -9.77
N ILE A 398 -8.56 -7.56 -8.56
CA ILE A 398 -7.25 -7.39 -7.93
C ILE A 398 -6.70 -8.74 -7.46
N PHE A 399 -7.55 -9.65 -6.98
CA PHE A 399 -7.14 -10.88 -6.31
C PHE A 399 -7.24 -12.11 -7.21
N ASN A 400 -8.23 -12.12 -8.11
CA ASN A 400 -8.57 -13.26 -8.95
C ASN A 400 -8.41 -12.90 -10.43
N GLU A 401 -7.98 -13.87 -11.24
CA GLU A 401 -7.99 -13.72 -12.69
C GLU A 401 -9.42 -13.48 -13.18
N CYS A 402 -9.58 -12.45 -14.01
CA CYS A 402 -10.83 -12.17 -14.69
C CYS A 402 -10.56 -11.88 -16.17
N ASP A 403 -11.39 -12.42 -17.04
CA ASP A 403 -11.33 -12.15 -18.49
C ASP A 403 -11.82 -10.73 -18.83
N GLU A 404 -12.53 -10.07 -17.90
CA GLU A 404 -12.98 -8.69 -18.04
C GLU A 404 -11.89 -7.69 -17.63
N ASN A 405 -11.77 -6.59 -18.38
CA ASN A 405 -10.87 -5.52 -18.01
C ASN A 405 -11.37 -4.83 -16.73
N LEU A 406 -10.50 -4.76 -15.72
CA LEU A 406 -10.74 -3.98 -14.51
C LEU A 406 -11.12 -2.54 -14.89
N LYS A 407 -12.26 -2.08 -14.39
CA LYS A 407 -12.66 -0.68 -14.40
C LYS A 407 -12.59 -0.14 -12.98
N SER A 408 -11.87 0.95 -12.78
CA SER A 408 -11.93 1.75 -11.55
C SER A 408 -12.57 3.10 -11.84
N VAL A 409 -13.78 3.31 -11.34
CA VAL A 409 -14.62 4.47 -11.64
C VAL A 409 -14.73 5.37 -10.42
N LEU A 410 -14.12 6.55 -10.50
CA LEU A 410 -14.31 7.61 -9.51
C LEU A 410 -15.81 7.96 -9.40
N SER A 411 -16.37 7.70 -8.23
CA SER A 411 -17.81 7.77 -7.98
C SER A 411 -18.11 8.64 -6.75
N GLU A 412 -19.22 9.37 -6.83
CA GLU A 412 -19.88 10.00 -5.70
C GLU A 412 -20.99 9.06 -5.22
N ILE A 413 -20.95 8.71 -3.94
CA ILE A 413 -21.95 7.89 -3.25
C ILE A 413 -22.61 8.79 -2.20
N ARG A 414 -23.92 8.97 -2.30
CA ARG A 414 -24.73 9.73 -1.34
C ARG A 414 -25.52 8.74 -0.50
N LEU A 415 -25.42 8.88 0.82
CA LEU A 415 -26.04 7.99 1.81
C LEU A 415 -26.99 8.83 2.65
N ASN A 416 -28.30 8.64 2.47
CA ASN A 416 -29.29 9.39 3.24
C ASN A 416 -29.59 8.70 4.57
N LEU A 417 -29.28 9.37 5.69
CA LEU A 417 -29.40 8.77 7.03
C LEU A 417 -30.86 8.61 7.49
N LYS A 418 -31.77 9.40 6.92
CA LYS A 418 -33.18 9.41 7.30
C LYS A 418 -34.01 8.40 6.53
N THR A 419 -33.78 8.27 5.23
CA THR A 419 -34.52 7.33 4.36
C THR A 419 -33.86 5.96 4.29
N GLY A 420 -32.55 5.87 4.57
CA GLY A 420 -31.77 4.65 4.36
C GLY A 420 -31.50 4.35 2.88
N GLU A 421 -31.79 5.28 1.98
CA GLU A 421 -31.51 5.15 0.55
C GLU A 421 -30.09 5.61 0.22
N SER A 422 -29.46 4.94 -0.74
CA SER A 422 -28.21 5.40 -1.34
C SER A 422 -28.38 5.75 -2.82
N LYS A 423 -27.54 6.66 -3.29
CA LYS A 423 -27.36 6.97 -4.71
C LYS A 423 -25.90 6.90 -5.04
N ARG A 424 -25.57 6.34 -6.19
CA ARG A 424 -24.21 6.31 -6.73
C ARG A 424 -24.22 6.89 -8.13
N ARG A 425 -23.24 7.75 -8.44
CA ARG A 425 -23.00 8.23 -9.79
C ARG A 425 -21.49 8.31 -10.09
N PRO A 426 -21.05 8.07 -11.33
CA PRO A 426 -19.71 8.46 -11.74
C PRO A 426 -19.57 9.99 -11.68
N ILE A 427 -18.39 10.47 -11.29
CA ILE A 427 -18.09 11.92 -11.25
C ILE A 427 -17.73 12.43 -12.64
N ILE A 428 -16.96 11.63 -13.39
CA ILE A 428 -16.48 11.97 -14.73
C ILE A 428 -17.50 11.48 -15.76
N GLN A 429 -17.68 12.24 -16.84
CA GLN A 429 -18.56 11.86 -17.94
C GLN A 429 -18.05 10.61 -18.67
N SER A 430 -18.96 9.75 -19.13
CA SER A 430 -18.63 8.46 -19.75
C SER A 430 -17.68 8.54 -20.95
N SER A 431 -17.67 9.66 -21.69
CA SER A 431 -16.77 9.88 -22.84
C SER A 431 -15.32 10.17 -22.46
N GLU A 432 -15.10 10.67 -21.24
CA GLU A 432 -13.78 11.03 -20.71
C GLU A 432 -13.29 10.06 -19.63
N GLN A 433 -14.08 9.01 -19.38
CA GLN A 433 -13.82 8.03 -18.35
C GLN A 433 -12.44 7.41 -18.51
N ILE A 434 -11.69 7.45 -17.41
CA ILE A 434 -10.38 6.84 -17.25
C ILE A 434 -10.34 6.07 -15.95
N ASN A 435 -9.44 5.09 -15.85
CA ASN A 435 -9.21 4.35 -14.61
C ASN A 435 -8.44 5.23 -13.62
N LEU A 436 -9.12 5.63 -12.54
CA LEU A 436 -8.54 6.44 -11.48
C LEU A 436 -8.44 5.63 -10.19
N GLU A 437 -7.22 5.51 -9.69
CA GLU A 437 -6.91 4.83 -8.45
C GLU A 437 -5.79 5.55 -7.69
N ALA A 438 -5.38 5.00 -6.55
CA ALA A 438 -4.20 5.39 -5.77
C ALA A 438 -3.88 6.90 -5.84
N GLY A 439 -4.45 7.67 -4.91
CA GLY A 439 -4.26 9.12 -4.87
C GLY A 439 -4.80 9.73 -3.59
N MET A 440 -5.10 11.03 -3.64
CA MET A 440 -5.57 11.74 -2.45
C MET A 440 -6.35 13.02 -2.76
N VAL A 441 -7.03 13.49 -1.74
CA VAL A 441 -7.51 14.87 -1.61
C VAL A 441 -6.52 15.69 -0.77
N ASN A 442 -6.74 17.00 -0.68
CA ASN A 442 -6.02 17.81 0.29
C ASN A 442 -6.30 17.30 1.72
N ARG A 443 -5.26 16.78 2.40
CA ARG A 443 -5.37 16.19 3.75
C ARG A 443 -5.90 17.15 4.80
N ASN A 444 -5.72 18.46 4.63
CA ASN A 444 -6.26 19.48 5.54
C ASN A 444 -7.80 19.58 5.47
N ARG A 445 -8.41 18.97 4.45
CA ARG A 445 -9.85 18.90 4.26
C ARG A 445 -10.41 17.48 4.48
N LEU A 446 -9.61 16.56 5.01
CA LEU A 446 -10.10 15.20 5.28
C LEU A 446 -11.31 15.23 6.23
N GLY A 447 -12.38 14.54 5.85
CA GLY A 447 -13.66 14.53 6.55
C GLY A 447 -14.56 15.74 6.28
N ARG A 448 -14.13 16.67 5.41
CA ARG A 448 -14.85 17.90 5.05
C ARG A 448 -14.99 17.98 3.54
N LYS A 449 -15.91 18.83 3.09
CA LYS A 449 -16.18 19.00 1.66
C LYS A 449 -14.92 19.44 0.93
N THR A 450 -14.55 18.68 -0.09
CA THR A 450 -13.41 18.92 -0.97
C THR A 450 -13.87 19.05 -2.40
N LYS A 451 -13.24 19.96 -3.14
CA LYS A 451 -13.47 20.21 -4.55
C LYS A 451 -12.51 19.43 -5.43
N TYR A 452 -11.28 19.17 -5.00
CA TYR A 452 -10.24 18.59 -5.85
C TYR A 452 -9.73 17.24 -5.33
N ALA A 453 -9.57 16.30 -6.26
CA ALA A 453 -8.86 15.04 -6.02
C ALA A 453 -7.72 14.88 -7.03
N TYR A 454 -6.59 14.33 -6.58
CA TYR A 454 -5.44 13.98 -7.41
C TYR A 454 -5.27 12.46 -7.42
N LEU A 455 -5.53 11.83 -8.56
CA LEU A 455 -5.62 10.37 -8.66
C LEU A 455 -4.72 9.85 -9.79
N ALA A 456 -4.09 8.70 -9.57
CA ALA A 456 -3.27 8.03 -10.57
C ALA A 456 -4.13 7.56 -11.75
N ILE A 457 -3.66 7.80 -12.97
CA ILE A 457 -4.25 7.27 -14.20
C ILE A 457 -3.68 5.86 -14.42
N ALA A 458 -4.42 4.84 -13.97
CA ALA A 458 -4.00 3.45 -13.96
C ALA A 458 -4.17 2.76 -15.34
N GLU A 459 -3.56 3.35 -16.36
CA GLU A 459 -3.66 2.91 -17.75
C GLU A 459 -2.27 2.84 -18.40
N PRO A 460 -1.77 1.65 -18.79
CA PRO A 460 -2.38 0.34 -18.61
C PRO A 460 -2.26 -0.18 -17.18
N TRP A 461 -3.32 -0.77 -16.62
CA TRP A 461 -3.24 -1.45 -15.32
C TRP A 461 -2.12 -2.52 -15.28
N PRO A 462 -1.38 -2.66 -14.17
CA PRO A 462 -1.34 -1.81 -12.97
C PRO A 462 -0.33 -0.64 -13.06
N LYS A 463 0.21 -0.34 -14.25
CA LYS A 463 1.10 0.81 -14.45
C LYS A 463 0.31 2.12 -14.46
N VAL A 464 0.95 3.18 -14.01
CA VAL A 464 0.36 4.53 -13.92
C VAL A 464 1.02 5.45 -14.93
N SER A 465 0.33 5.85 -15.99
CA SER A 465 0.88 6.69 -17.07
C SER A 465 0.91 8.19 -16.76
N GLY A 466 0.26 8.59 -15.67
CA GLY A 466 0.13 9.98 -15.26
C GLY A 466 -0.76 10.10 -14.03
N PHE A 467 -1.15 11.31 -13.70
CA PHE A 467 -2.20 11.56 -12.71
C PHE A 467 -3.20 12.58 -13.24
N ALA A 468 -4.39 12.59 -12.65
CA ALA A 468 -5.47 13.51 -12.97
C ALA A 468 -5.81 14.36 -11.76
N LYS A 469 -5.97 15.66 -11.97
CA LYS A 469 -6.70 16.55 -11.09
C LYS A 469 -8.16 16.54 -11.52
N VAL A 470 -9.06 16.16 -10.61
CA VAL A 470 -10.50 16.09 -10.87
C VAL A 470 -11.21 17.12 -10.01
N ASP A 471 -12.02 17.97 -10.64
CA ASP A 471 -13.01 18.78 -9.94
C ASP A 471 -14.23 17.89 -9.63
N LEU A 472 -14.42 17.56 -8.36
CA LEU A 472 -15.46 16.65 -7.88
C LEU A 472 -16.88 17.21 -8.05
N SER A 473 -17.00 18.53 -8.21
CA SER A 473 -18.29 19.21 -8.38
C SER A 473 -18.75 19.24 -9.84
N THR A 474 -17.83 19.52 -10.76
CA THR A 474 -18.15 19.64 -12.20
C THR A 474 -17.86 18.37 -12.99
N GLY A 475 -16.97 17.51 -12.48
CA GLY A 475 -16.44 16.35 -13.20
C GLY A 475 -15.34 16.69 -14.20
N GLU A 476 -14.84 17.94 -14.22
CA GLU A 476 -13.74 18.36 -15.09
C GLU A 476 -12.44 17.63 -14.72
N VAL A 477 -11.72 17.16 -15.75
CA VAL A 477 -10.48 16.39 -15.58
C VAL A 477 -9.32 17.09 -16.29
N GLN A 478 -8.28 17.42 -15.53
CA GLN A 478 -7.01 17.88 -16.06
C GLN A 478 -5.95 16.80 -15.85
N LYS A 479 -5.24 16.41 -16.91
CA LYS A 479 -4.33 15.25 -16.89
C LYS A 479 -2.88 15.72 -16.99
N PHE A 480 -2.03 15.17 -16.14
CA PHE A 480 -0.58 15.25 -16.26
C PHE A 480 -0.04 13.90 -16.68
N ILE A 481 0.40 13.77 -17.94
CA ILE A 481 0.94 12.53 -18.51
C ILE A 481 2.46 12.56 -18.42
N TYR A 482 3.07 11.53 -17.82
CA TYR A 482 4.52 11.49 -17.57
C TYR A 482 5.36 11.46 -18.86
N GLY A 483 4.78 10.96 -19.95
CA GLY A 483 5.40 10.83 -21.26
C GLY A 483 5.52 9.37 -21.72
N ASP A 484 6.04 9.19 -22.92
CA ASP A 484 6.10 7.87 -23.56
C ASP A 484 7.04 6.90 -22.82
N CYS A 485 6.53 5.72 -22.48
CA CYS A 485 7.16 4.68 -21.63
C CYS A 485 7.63 5.21 -20.26
N LYS A 486 7.00 6.25 -19.74
CA LYS A 486 7.22 6.74 -18.38
C LYS A 486 6.02 6.45 -17.53
N TYR A 487 6.24 5.88 -16.35
CA TYR A 487 5.18 5.50 -15.44
C TYR A 487 5.55 5.83 -14.00
N GLY A 488 4.55 6.13 -13.19
CA GLY A 488 4.72 6.49 -11.78
C GLY A 488 3.87 5.65 -10.85
N GLY A 489 3.31 6.29 -9.83
CA GLY A 489 2.40 5.70 -8.85
C GLY A 489 1.48 6.76 -8.26
N GLU A 490 1.19 6.65 -6.95
CA GLU A 490 0.37 7.61 -6.21
C GLU A 490 0.94 9.05 -6.31
N PRO A 491 0.16 10.04 -6.78
CA PRO A 491 0.49 11.45 -6.68
C PRO A 491 0.29 11.94 -5.24
N PHE A 492 1.32 12.55 -4.64
CA PHE A 492 1.24 13.07 -3.28
C PHE A 492 1.11 14.59 -3.25
N PHE A 493 -0.03 15.11 -2.80
CA PHE A 493 -0.28 16.54 -2.63
C PHE A 493 0.33 17.09 -1.35
N VAL A 494 1.16 18.12 -1.50
CA VAL A 494 1.76 18.92 -0.43
C VAL A 494 1.16 20.33 -0.51
N PRO A 495 0.37 20.78 0.47
CA PRO A 495 -0.15 22.14 0.50
C PRO A 495 1.00 23.15 0.67
N LYS A 496 0.90 24.30 0.02
CA LYS A 496 1.90 25.38 0.14
C LYS A 496 1.90 26.02 1.53
N ASP A 497 0.71 26.22 2.09
CA ASP A 497 0.48 26.70 3.45
C ASP A 497 -0.69 25.90 4.05
N LEU A 498 -0.60 25.58 5.35
CA LEU A 498 -1.67 24.90 6.08
C LEU A 498 -2.94 25.75 6.22
N THR A 499 -2.81 27.07 6.03
CA THR A 499 -3.86 28.06 6.21
C THR A 499 -4.42 28.63 4.89
N CYS A 500 -3.93 28.17 3.74
CA CYS A 500 -4.39 28.69 2.45
C CYS A 500 -5.87 28.36 2.20
N ASP A 501 -6.63 29.37 1.76
CA ASP A 501 -8.05 29.22 1.42
C ASP A 501 -8.25 28.43 0.11
N ASP A 502 -7.31 28.57 -0.84
CA ASP A 502 -7.33 27.85 -2.11
C ASP A 502 -6.94 26.39 -1.90
N GLU A 503 -7.92 25.49 -2.06
CA GLU A 503 -7.79 24.06 -1.75
C GLU A 503 -6.67 23.35 -2.51
N ASP A 504 -6.38 23.80 -3.73
CA ASP A 504 -5.38 23.24 -4.65
C ASP A 504 -4.05 24.02 -4.69
N ASP A 505 -3.86 25.04 -3.85
CA ASP A 505 -2.58 25.77 -3.75
C ASP A 505 -1.51 24.91 -3.06
N GLY A 506 -0.73 24.24 -3.89
CA GLY A 506 0.28 23.29 -3.45
C GLY A 506 0.97 22.61 -4.62
N TYR A 507 1.63 21.51 -4.31
CA TYR A 507 2.47 20.78 -5.24
C TYR A 507 2.21 19.28 -5.17
N ILE A 508 2.25 18.60 -6.31
CA ILE A 508 2.23 17.15 -6.42
C ILE A 508 3.66 16.63 -6.50
N LEU A 509 3.98 15.71 -5.60
CA LEU A 509 5.20 14.91 -5.62
C LEU A 509 4.88 13.54 -6.22
N SER A 510 5.64 13.11 -7.23
CA SER A 510 5.45 11.80 -7.84
C SER A 510 6.77 11.18 -8.28
N PHE A 511 6.99 9.92 -7.89
CA PHE A 511 8.09 9.13 -8.46
C PHE A 511 7.72 8.68 -9.87
N VAL A 512 8.62 8.92 -10.82
CA VAL A 512 8.47 8.52 -12.22
C VAL A 512 9.66 7.66 -12.61
N HIS A 513 9.38 6.55 -13.29
CA HIS A 513 10.35 5.66 -13.87
C HIS A 513 10.24 5.69 -15.40
N ASP A 514 11.38 5.87 -16.06
CA ASP A 514 11.51 5.85 -17.51
C ASP A 514 11.98 4.45 -17.94
N GLU A 515 11.09 3.67 -18.54
CA GLU A 515 11.40 2.28 -18.96
C GLU A 515 12.36 2.22 -20.17
N LYS A 516 12.59 3.34 -20.87
CA LYS A 516 13.59 3.39 -21.97
C LYS A 516 15.00 3.57 -21.43
N THR A 517 15.16 4.41 -20.42
CA THR A 517 16.47 4.74 -19.84
C THR A 517 16.79 3.99 -18.54
N TRP A 518 15.80 3.32 -17.96
CA TRP A 518 15.84 2.66 -16.65
C TRP A 518 16.22 3.58 -15.49
N LYS A 519 15.94 4.88 -15.64
CA LYS A 519 16.20 5.91 -14.63
C LYS A 519 14.90 6.29 -13.93
N SER A 520 15.04 6.72 -12.69
CA SER A 520 13.92 7.22 -11.90
C SER A 520 14.17 8.66 -11.46
N GLU A 521 13.09 9.41 -11.33
CA GLU A 521 13.09 10.80 -10.91
C GLU A 521 11.92 11.04 -9.95
N LEU A 522 12.06 12.04 -9.07
CA LEU A 522 10.95 12.64 -8.34
C LEU A 522 10.55 13.90 -9.09
N GLN A 523 9.32 13.94 -9.61
CA GLN A 523 8.76 15.13 -10.24
C GLN A 523 7.97 15.96 -9.23
N ILE A 524 8.11 17.28 -9.34
CA ILE A 524 7.41 18.29 -8.56
C ILE A 524 6.56 19.11 -9.53
N ILE A 525 5.24 19.03 -9.36
CA ILE A 525 4.25 19.63 -10.26
C ILE A 525 3.41 20.63 -9.48
N ASN A 526 3.17 21.81 -10.04
CA ASN A 526 2.23 22.77 -9.49
C ASN A 526 0.80 22.21 -9.54
N ALA A 527 0.14 22.07 -8.39
CA ALA A 527 -1.14 21.38 -8.29
C ALA A 527 -2.32 22.21 -8.85
N MET A 528 -2.14 23.51 -9.05
CA MET A 528 -3.12 24.39 -9.69
C MET A 528 -3.05 24.30 -11.21
N THR A 529 -1.84 24.44 -11.77
CA THR A 529 -1.60 24.59 -13.22
C THR A 529 -1.21 23.29 -13.93
N LEU A 530 -0.87 22.25 -13.17
CA LEU A 530 -0.25 21.00 -13.64
C LEU A 530 1.03 21.21 -14.44
N GLN A 531 1.77 22.30 -14.19
CA GLN A 531 3.07 22.53 -14.81
C GLN A 531 4.19 21.93 -13.95
N SER A 532 5.18 21.32 -14.60
CA SER A 532 6.36 20.80 -13.92
C SER A 532 7.26 21.96 -13.48
N GLU A 533 7.56 22.02 -12.19
CA GLU A 533 8.41 23.06 -11.59
C GLU A 533 9.84 22.56 -11.41
N ALA A 534 9.99 21.31 -10.98
CA ALA A 534 11.27 20.64 -10.84
C ALA A 534 11.20 19.13 -11.09
N SER A 535 12.36 18.56 -11.46
CA SER A 535 12.59 17.12 -11.48
C SER A 535 13.94 16.80 -10.82
N VAL A 536 13.92 15.82 -9.92
CA VAL A 536 15.06 15.37 -9.13
C VAL A 536 15.49 14.01 -9.62
N LYS A 537 16.69 13.89 -10.18
CA LYS A 537 17.22 12.61 -10.67
C LYS A 537 17.65 11.74 -9.49
N LEU A 538 17.10 10.54 -9.42
CA LEU A 538 17.41 9.59 -8.36
C LEU A 538 18.61 8.72 -8.75
N PRO A 539 19.44 8.31 -7.78
CA PRO A 539 20.68 7.61 -8.06
C PRO A 539 20.50 6.12 -8.39
N SER A 540 19.32 5.58 -8.11
CA SER A 540 18.93 4.21 -8.42
C SER A 540 17.54 4.19 -9.03
N ARG A 541 17.19 3.03 -9.59
CA ARG A 541 15.80 2.72 -9.93
C ARG A 541 14.94 2.77 -8.67
N VAL A 542 13.77 3.40 -8.78
CA VAL A 542 12.70 3.31 -7.79
C VAL A 542 11.60 2.42 -8.39
N PRO A 543 11.35 1.23 -7.82
CA PRO A 543 10.29 0.35 -8.30
C PRO A 543 8.92 1.01 -8.12
N TYR A 544 7.90 0.47 -8.79
CA TYR A 544 6.53 0.87 -8.47
C TYR A 544 6.22 0.49 -7.00
N GLY A 545 5.40 1.29 -6.34
CA GLY A 545 5.09 1.13 -4.91
C GLY A 545 3.64 1.44 -4.62
N PHE A 546 3.31 1.51 -3.33
CA PHE A 546 1.96 1.79 -2.84
C PHE A 546 1.90 3.21 -2.31
N HIS A 547 1.46 3.39 -1.06
CA HIS A 547 1.17 4.71 -0.49
C HIS A 547 2.39 5.40 0.10
N GLY A 548 2.42 6.71 -0.07
CA GLY A 548 3.42 7.61 0.48
C GLY A 548 2.87 8.62 1.47
N THR A 549 3.79 9.30 2.14
CA THR A 549 3.50 10.45 2.97
C THR A 549 4.61 11.48 2.90
N PHE A 550 4.30 12.72 3.29
CA PHE A 550 5.28 13.79 3.44
C PHE A 550 5.35 14.16 4.91
N VAL A 551 6.57 14.18 5.46
CA VAL A 551 6.83 14.61 6.84
C VAL A 551 7.53 15.95 6.76
N SER A 552 6.92 17.00 7.30
CA SER A 552 7.50 18.35 7.24
C SER A 552 8.76 18.45 8.10
N SER A 553 9.65 19.39 7.78
CA SER A 553 10.83 19.66 8.62
C SER A 553 10.45 19.99 10.07
N LYS A 554 9.37 20.75 10.27
CA LYS A 554 8.81 21.07 11.60
C LYS A 554 8.34 19.84 12.37
N ASP A 555 7.73 18.87 11.68
CA ASP A 555 7.34 17.61 12.30
C ASP A 555 8.57 16.77 12.67
N LEU A 556 9.59 16.76 11.79
CA LEU A 556 10.84 16.03 12.02
C LEU A 556 11.62 16.56 13.24
N GLU A 557 11.55 17.85 13.56
CA GLU A 557 12.17 18.43 14.77
C GLU A 557 11.71 17.73 16.05
N ASN A 558 10.47 17.25 16.07
CA ASN A 558 9.86 16.60 17.23
C ASN A 558 9.82 15.08 17.09
N GLN A 559 10.41 14.50 16.04
CA GLN A 559 10.36 13.06 15.82
C GLN A 559 10.99 12.28 16.99
N VAL A 560 10.32 11.20 17.40
CA VAL A 560 10.76 10.33 18.50
C VAL A 560 11.29 9.01 17.99
#